data_AF-A0A2E3J0W3-F1
#
_entry.id   AF-A0A2E3J0W3-F1
#
_cell.length_a   1.000
_cell.length_b   1.000
_cell.length_c   1.000
_cell.angle_alpha   90.00
_cell.angle_beta   90.00
_cell.angle_gamma   90.00
#
_symmetry.space_group_name_H-M   'P 1'
#
loop_
_entity.id
_entity.type
_entity.pdbx_description
1 polymer ?
#
loop_
_entity_poly.entity_id
_entity_poly.type
_entity_poly.pdbx_seq_one_letter_code
_entity_poly.pdbx_strand_id
1 'polypeptide(L)'
;MDIELTTDLSVRFSEEILTIGRNFVAADVALQPKPLTPKWQEKWDLSSDGKTLSFEEIELETDKVYRLTVFSAVGRSGNELVLPEVAVFSTGTADVESVGMISGFVALAKPVVQPDGSSLVDTTSNIEGRVVAVDKDDRIIAETIIGESGAYELAGLPPDDYNVYVELQGEDAPISVGIDQNYDDISDEISIEPQQALENFDVVVEDVEFTEDAPGVVMFDGDPNPGNQETFEASFNDDEVVTIALYADQVEDLSRFEAVVEYDNTQLAFSDFQMPTDGEEVALLATGDLDQAVAASKTPVIDREGETVTVQGNQIKIEGKALDGSSNNAISGGGLFGLISFIKTGYAKLAKPGVQQVDPTITLKEITLYSVDKKKTIENAGTITVALTSEPNPDFNGNGSVGFEDFVQFVQAFGSEPDDSNYDDKFDLNGNSMVDFADFVLFVQSYGQSVGKTAVLSKQAK
;
A
#
# COMPACT_ATOMS: atom_id res chain seq x y z
N MET A 1 -7.48 -18.01 -25.41
CA MET A 1 -6.74 -17.32 -26.49
C MET A 1 -5.29 -17.63 -26.25
N ASP A 2 -4.58 -18.22 -27.20
CA ASP A 2 -3.14 -18.51 -27.08
C ASP A 2 -2.34 -17.22 -27.26
N ILE A 3 -1.63 -16.80 -26.22
CA ILE A 3 -0.84 -15.57 -26.18
C ILE A 3 0.65 -15.90 -26.22
N GLU A 4 1.44 -15.06 -26.89
CA GLU A 4 2.91 -15.17 -26.90
C GLU A 4 3.49 -15.04 -25.49
N LEU A 5 4.63 -15.70 -25.22
CA LEU A 5 5.28 -15.68 -23.90
C LEU A 5 5.84 -14.31 -23.50
N THR A 6 5.97 -13.40 -24.47
CA THR A 6 6.26 -11.98 -24.22
C THR A 6 5.16 -11.19 -24.89
N THR A 7 4.38 -10.45 -24.11
CA THR A 7 3.20 -9.75 -24.60
C THR A 7 3.01 -8.42 -23.88
N ASP A 8 2.21 -7.55 -24.48
CA ASP A 8 1.67 -6.37 -23.80
C ASP A 8 0.27 -6.69 -23.27
N LEU A 9 -0.07 -6.12 -22.12
CA LEU A 9 -1.40 -6.18 -21.52
C LEU A 9 -1.98 -4.77 -21.48
N SER A 10 -3.26 -4.62 -21.82
CA SER A 10 -3.92 -3.32 -21.78
C SER A 10 -5.33 -3.42 -21.22
N VAL A 11 -5.67 -2.49 -20.33
CA VAL A 11 -7.01 -2.31 -19.77
C VAL A 11 -7.60 -1.01 -20.30
N ARG A 12 -8.80 -1.09 -20.91
CA ARG A 12 -9.50 0.07 -21.46
C ARG A 12 -10.70 0.44 -20.61
N PHE A 13 -10.69 1.65 -20.06
CA PHE A 13 -11.76 2.22 -19.25
C PHE A 13 -12.79 2.98 -20.11
N SER A 14 -14.02 3.08 -19.60
CA SER A 14 -15.11 3.83 -20.23
C SER A 14 -14.88 5.35 -20.20
N GLU A 15 -14.15 5.83 -19.19
CA GLU A 15 -13.75 7.22 -19.00
C GLU A 15 -12.25 7.37 -18.72
N GLU A 16 -11.79 8.61 -18.60
CA GLU A 16 -10.41 8.90 -18.20
C GLU A 16 -10.17 8.37 -16.79
N ILE A 17 -9.12 7.57 -16.59
CA ILE A 17 -8.73 7.12 -15.25
C ILE A 17 -8.12 8.29 -14.48
N LEU A 18 -8.40 8.36 -13.18
CA LEU A 18 -7.79 9.35 -12.31
C LEU A 18 -6.31 9.03 -12.13
N THR A 19 -5.47 10.04 -12.35
CA THR A 19 -4.05 10.01 -12.01
C THR A 19 -3.76 11.12 -11.00
N ILE A 20 -2.94 10.83 -10.00
CA ILE A 20 -2.45 11.85 -9.06
C ILE A 20 -0.94 12.00 -9.28
N GLY A 21 -0.51 13.22 -9.59
CA GLY A 21 0.87 13.44 -10.03
C GLY A 21 1.16 12.70 -11.34
N ARG A 22 2.37 12.13 -11.46
CA ARG A 22 2.81 11.36 -12.65
C ARG A 22 2.92 9.86 -12.41
N ASN A 23 2.91 9.41 -11.17
CA ASN A 23 3.31 8.05 -10.80
C ASN A 23 2.18 7.24 -10.17
N PHE A 24 1.07 7.88 -9.82
CA PHE A 24 -0.09 7.19 -9.28
C PHE A 24 -1.22 7.17 -10.30
N VAL A 25 -1.60 5.97 -10.73
CA VAL A 25 -2.85 5.68 -11.42
C VAL A 25 -3.81 5.05 -10.43
N ALA A 26 -5.04 5.57 -10.36
CA ALA A 26 -6.06 5.08 -9.44
C ALA A 26 -6.73 3.81 -9.99
N ALA A 27 -5.94 2.76 -10.23
CA ALA A 27 -6.42 1.46 -10.65
C ALA A 27 -5.56 0.36 -10.02
N ASP A 28 -6.22 -0.67 -9.49
CA ASP A 28 -5.57 -1.87 -8.97
C ASP A 28 -5.79 -3.02 -9.95
N VAL A 29 -4.70 -3.48 -10.55
CA VAL A 29 -4.70 -4.50 -11.61
C VAL A 29 -3.77 -5.63 -11.23
N ALA A 30 -4.30 -6.85 -11.14
CA ALA A 30 -3.54 -8.05 -10.80
C ALA A 30 -3.54 -9.06 -11.94
N LEU A 31 -2.47 -9.86 -12.02
CA LEU A 31 -2.33 -10.94 -12.98
C LEU A 31 -1.89 -12.20 -12.23
N GLN A 32 -2.68 -13.27 -12.34
CA GLN A 32 -2.41 -14.57 -11.74
C GLN A 32 -2.28 -15.67 -12.80
N PRO A 33 -1.31 -16.61 -12.71
CA PRO A 33 -0.18 -16.56 -11.78
C PRO A 33 0.67 -15.32 -12.01
N LYS A 34 1.48 -14.95 -11.02
CA LYS A 34 2.40 -13.82 -11.14
C LYS A 34 3.25 -13.99 -12.42
N PRO A 35 3.38 -12.95 -13.26
CA PRO A 35 4.24 -13.04 -14.44
C PRO A 35 5.71 -13.13 -14.01
N LEU A 36 6.56 -13.58 -14.94
CA LEU A 36 8.01 -13.66 -14.74
C LEU A 36 8.65 -12.27 -14.67
N THR A 37 8.01 -11.26 -15.27
CA THR A 37 8.45 -9.85 -15.18
C THR A 37 8.30 -9.32 -13.74
N PRO A 38 9.42 -9.03 -13.05
CA PRO A 38 9.36 -8.49 -11.69
C PRO A 38 8.80 -7.06 -11.71
N LYS A 39 8.01 -6.70 -10.69
CA LYS A 39 7.43 -5.36 -10.52
C LYS A 39 6.72 -4.85 -11.78
N TRP A 40 6.08 -5.74 -12.53
CA TRP A 40 5.45 -5.39 -13.81
C TRP A 40 4.40 -4.28 -13.69
N GLN A 41 3.71 -4.19 -12.54
CA GLN A 41 2.72 -3.15 -12.25
C GLN A 41 3.34 -1.76 -12.08
N GLU A 42 4.64 -1.65 -11.79
CA GLU A 42 5.34 -0.35 -11.70
C GLU A 42 5.66 0.21 -13.11
N LYS A 43 5.61 -0.63 -14.15
CA LYS A 43 5.92 -0.27 -15.54
C LYS A 43 4.64 -0.15 -16.36
N TRP A 44 3.95 0.95 -16.17
CA TRP A 44 2.72 1.25 -16.91
C TRP A 44 2.85 2.50 -17.77
N ASP A 45 2.11 2.51 -18.87
CA ASP A 45 1.87 3.70 -19.69
C ASP A 45 0.37 3.98 -19.78
N LEU A 46 0.01 5.25 -19.91
CA LEU A 46 -1.37 5.69 -20.07
C LEU A 46 -1.52 6.38 -21.43
N SER A 47 -2.47 5.89 -22.23
CA SER A 47 -2.77 6.48 -23.52
C SER A 47 -3.08 7.98 -23.42
N SER A 48 -2.85 8.71 -24.51
CA SER A 48 -3.07 10.17 -24.55
C SER A 48 -4.51 10.60 -24.26
N ASP A 49 -5.48 9.71 -24.43
CA ASP A 49 -6.88 9.95 -24.09
C ASP A 49 -7.22 9.60 -22.63
N GLY A 50 -6.24 9.14 -21.84
CA GLY A 50 -6.38 8.81 -20.42
C GLY A 50 -7.18 7.54 -20.14
N LYS A 51 -7.53 6.74 -21.16
CA LYS A 51 -8.48 5.63 -21.02
C LYS A 51 -7.87 4.24 -21.12
N THR A 52 -6.62 4.11 -21.55
CA THR A 52 -5.99 2.81 -21.77
C THR A 52 -4.71 2.74 -20.95
N LEU A 53 -4.76 1.94 -19.87
CA LEU A 53 -3.59 1.60 -19.07
C LEU A 53 -2.92 0.39 -19.70
N SER A 54 -1.63 0.48 -20.01
CA SER A 54 -0.87 -0.57 -20.68
C SER A 54 0.35 -0.97 -19.87
N PHE A 55 0.67 -2.26 -19.89
CA PHE A 55 1.85 -2.85 -19.28
C PHE A 55 2.62 -3.59 -20.39
N GLU A 56 3.85 -3.17 -20.63
CA GLU A 56 4.64 -3.63 -21.78
C GLU A 56 5.64 -4.73 -21.38
N GLU A 57 5.98 -5.58 -22.34
CA GLU A 57 7.04 -6.60 -22.20
C GLU A 57 6.81 -7.55 -21.00
N ILE A 58 5.56 -8.00 -20.83
CA ILE A 58 5.19 -8.97 -19.80
C ILE A 58 5.63 -10.37 -20.24
N GLU A 59 6.54 -10.96 -19.46
CA GLU A 59 7.02 -12.32 -19.63
C GLU A 59 6.12 -13.30 -18.87
N LEU A 60 5.60 -14.29 -19.58
CA LEU A 60 4.69 -15.31 -19.09
C LEU A 60 5.33 -16.69 -19.12
N GLU A 61 4.87 -17.57 -18.24
CA GLU A 61 5.18 -18.99 -18.27
C GLU A 61 4.45 -19.69 -19.42
N THR A 62 5.04 -20.76 -19.94
CA THR A 62 4.43 -21.63 -20.96
C THR A 62 3.41 -22.59 -20.35
N ASP A 63 2.37 -22.93 -21.11
CA ASP A 63 1.33 -23.88 -20.72
C ASP A 63 0.64 -23.51 -19.39
N LYS A 64 0.27 -22.23 -19.25
CA LYS A 64 -0.46 -21.71 -18.09
C LYS A 64 -1.76 -21.03 -18.48
N VAL A 65 -2.73 -21.06 -17.57
CA VAL A 65 -3.93 -20.23 -17.62
C VAL A 65 -3.70 -19.01 -16.74
N TYR A 66 -3.96 -17.82 -17.29
CA TYR A 66 -3.82 -16.55 -16.63
C TYR A 66 -5.17 -15.88 -16.41
N ARG A 67 -5.31 -15.20 -15.27
CA ARG A 67 -6.44 -14.37 -14.87
C ARG A 67 -5.94 -12.94 -14.65
N LEU A 68 -6.32 -12.02 -15.54
CA LEU A 68 -6.12 -10.58 -15.37
C LEU A 68 -7.37 -10.00 -14.68
N THR A 69 -7.15 -9.28 -13.60
CA THR A 69 -8.22 -8.73 -12.75
C THR A 69 -8.01 -7.24 -12.55
N VAL A 70 -9.05 -6.44 -12.71
CA VAL A 70 -9.07 -5.04 -12.28
C VAL A 70 -9.96 -4.98 -11.05
N PHE A 71 -9.36 -4.91 -9.86
CA PHE A 71 -10.09 -4.94 -8.59
C PHE A 71 -10.77 -3.62 -8.29
N SER A 72 -10.05 -2.52 -8.48
CA SER A 72 -10.58 -1.18 -8.28
C SER A 72 -10.07 -0.25 -9.36
N ALA A 73 -10.87 0.77 -9.65
CA ALA A 73 -10.48 1.86 -10.52
C ALA A 73 -11.31 3.10 -10.19
N VAL A 74 -10.69 4.28 -10.25
CA VAL A 74 -11.37 5.56 -10.04
C VAL A 74 -11.21 6.39 -11.31
N GLY A 75 -12.33 6.79 -11.92
CA GLY A 75 -12.35 7.72 -13.03
C GLY A 75 -12.04 9.15 -12.58
N ARG A 76 -11.62 10.02 -13.51
CA ARG A 76 -11.34 11.43 -13.24
C ARG A 76 -12.56 12.21 -12.74
N SER A 77 -13.77 11.72 -13.04
CA SER A 77 -15.03 12.23 -12.50
C SER A 77 -15.29 11.83 -11.04
N GLY A 78 -14.45 10.95 -10.47
CA GLY A 78 -14.62 10.33 -9.17
C GLY A 78 -15.61 9.17 -9.15
N ASN A 79 -16.00 8.63 -10.31
CA ASN A 79 -16.73 7.37 -10.37
C ASN A 79 -15.79 6.22 -10.01
N GLU A 80 -16.29 5.27 -9.22
CA GLU A 80 -15.54 4.07 -8.82
C GLU A 80 -16.03 2.86 -9.60
N LEU A 81 -15.10 1.95 -9.90
CA LEU A 81 -15.41 0.62 -10.39
C LEU A 81 -16.17 -0.12 -9.28
N VAL A 82 -17.44 -0.42 -9.54
CA VAL A 82 -18.33 -1.06 -8.56
C VAL A 82 -18.04 -2.54 -8.38
N LEU A 83 -17.58 -3.19 -9.45
CA LEU A 83 -17.35 -4.62 -9.53
C LEU A 83 -16.05 -4.88 -10.29
N PRO A 84 -15.22 -5.82 -9.85
CA PRO A 84 -14.02 -6.17 -10.60
C PRO A 84 -14.33 -6.66 -11.99
N GLU A 85 -13.43 -6.35 -12.90
CA GLU A 85 -13.46 -6.85 -14.27
C GLU A 85 -12.36 -7.89 -14.47
N VAL A 86 -12.71 -8.99 -15.15
CA VAL A 86 -11.86 -10.18 -15.25
C VAL A 86 -11.71 -10.61 -16.70
N ALA A 87 -10.48 -10.92 -17.09
CA ALA A 87 -10.16 -11.58 -18.35
C ALA A 87 -9.31 -12.83 -18.10
N VAL A 88 -9.71 -13.96 -18.67
CA VAL A 88 -8.97 -15.23 -18.59
C VAL A 88 -8.39 -15.58 -19.95
N PHE A 89 -7.12 -15.95 -19.99
CA PHE A 89 -6.39 -16.34 -21.21
C PHE A 89 -5.38 -17.45 -20.91
N SER A 90 -4.71 -18.00 -21.93
CA SER A 90 -3.73 -19.07 -21.73
C SER A 90 -2.52 -18.93 -22.65
N THR A 91 -1.43 -19.60 -22.30
CA THR A 91 -0.22 -19.71 -23.13
C THR A 91 -0.04 -21.13 -23.61
N GLY A 92 0.48 -21.30 -24.82
CA GLY A 92 0.84 -22.61 -25.37
C GLY A 92 -0.39 -23.52 -25.56
N THR A 93 -0.35 -24.69 -24.93
CA THR A 93 -1.38 -25.73 -25.05
C THR A 93 -2.35 -25.78 -23.87
N ALA A 94 -2.20 -24.89 -22.88
CA ALA A 94 -3.11 -24.81 -21.75
C ALA A 94 -4.54 -24.44 -22.19
N ASP A 95 -5.51 -25.14 -21.62
CA ASP A 95 -6.92 -24.94 -21.89
C ASP A 95 -7.45 -23.81 -21.01
N VAL A 96 -7.97 -22.74 -21.62
CA VAL A 96 -8.53 -21.60 -20.88
C VAL A 96 -9.75 -21.99 -20.03
N GLU A 97 -10.40 -23.12 -20.36
CA GLU A 97 -11.49 -23.69 -19.57
C GLU A 97 -10.99 -24.51 -18.37
N SER A 98 -9.67 -24.70 -18.20
CA SER A 98 -9.08 -25.43 -17.07
C SER A 98 -9.05 -24.61 -15.77
N VAL A 99 -10.14 -23.91 -15.47
CA VAL A 99 -10.36 -23.13 -14.26
C VAL A 99 -11.43 -23.80 -13.40
N GLY A 100 -11.33 -23.66 -12.09
CA GLY A 100 -12.32 -24.15 -11.13
C GLY A 100 -13.18 -23.05 -10.54
N MET A 101 -13.99 -23.45 -9.56
CA MET A 101 -14.98 -22.61 -8.91
C MET A 101 -15.24 -23.04 -7.46
N ILE A 102 -15.46 -22.08 -6.57
CA ILE A 102 -15.90 -22.27 -5.19
C ILE A 102 -17.23 -21.54 -4.99
N SER A 103 -18.20 -22.18 -4.35
CA SER A 103 -19.50 -21.57 -4.04
C SER A 103 -20.05 -22.01 -2.69
N GLY A 104 -20.90 -21.17 -2.12
CA GLY A 104 -21.53 -21.39 -0.83
C GLY A 104 -22.49 -20.26 -0.45
N PHE A 105 -22.88 -20.24 0.80
CA PHE A 105 -23.74 -19.23 1.40
C PHE A 105 -23.08 -18.53 2.58
N VAL A 106 -23.20 -17.21 2.63
CA VAL A 106 -22.82 -16.37 3.76
C VAL A 106 -24.07 -15.95 4.53
N ALA A 107 -24.02 -16.01 5.85
CA ALA A 107 -25.02 -15.41 6.74
C ALA A 107 -24.36 -14.44 7.72
N LEU A 108 -24.94 -13.25 7.90
CA LEU A 108 -24.53 -12.31 8.95
C LEU A 108 -25.43 -12.50 10.19
N ALA A 109 -24.85 -13.01 11.26
CA ALA A 109 -25.48 -13.24 12.55
C ALA A 109 -25.41 -11.96 13.40
N LYS A 110 -26.52 -11.20 13.46
CA LYS A 110 -26.62 -10.01 14.31
C LYS A 110 -27.22 -10.33 15.67
N PRO A 111 -26.58 -9.93 16.78
CA PRO A 111 -27.20 -10.05 18.11
C PRO A 111 -28.37 -9.07 18.24
N VAL A 112 -29.51 -9.55 18.72
CA VAL A 112 -30.74 -8.78 18.95
C VAL A 112 -31.12 -8.88 20.43
N VAL A 113 -30.90 -7.80 21.17
CA VAL A 113 -31.31 -7.71 22.58
C VAL A 113 -32.83 -7.56 22.68
N GLN A 114 -33.48 -8.53 23.29
CA GLN A 114 -34.91 -8.51 23.57
C GLN A 114 -35.25 -7.61 24.76
N PRO A 115 -36.51 -7.14 24.88
CA PRO A 115 -36.97 -6.31 25.99
C PRO A 115 -36.83 -6.95 27.39
N ASP A 116 -36.67 -8.27 27.46
CA ASP A 116 -36.45 -9.02 28.70
C ASP A 116 -34.96 -9.20 29.07
N GLY A 117 -34.05 -8.65 28.25
CA GLY A 117 -32.60 -8.73 28.41
C GLY A 117 -31.97 -10.01 27.85
N SER A 118 -32.73 -10.89 27.20
CA SER A 118 -32.17 -12.02 26.44
C SER A 118 -31.66 -11.58 25.07
N SER A 119 -30.70 -12.29 24.48
CA SER A 119 -30.21 -12.02 23.12
C SER A 119 -30.68 -13.11 22.16
N LEU A 120 -31.18 -12.72 20.98
CA LEU A 120 -31.41 -13.60 19.84
C LEU A 120 -30.36 -13.32 18.77
N VAL A 121 -30.21 -14.23 17.81
CA VAL A 121 -29.37 -13.99 16.63
C VAL A 121 -30.29 -13.86 15.43
N ASP A 122 -30.22 -12.74 14.72
CA ASP A 122 -30.87 -12.53 13.44
C ASP A 122 -29.89 -12.80 12.30
N THR A 123 -30.12 -13.91 11.59
CA THR A 123 -29.36 -14.30 10.40
C THR A 123 -30.06 -13.96 9.10
N THR A 124 -31.16 -13.19 9.16
CA THR A 124 -31.95 -12.75 7.98
C THR A 124 -31.62 -11.33 7.54
N SER A 125 -30.62 -10.72 8.18
CA SER A 125 -30.10 -9.41 7.81
C SER A 125 -29.65 -9.41 6.35
N ASN A 126 -29.92 -8.31 5.65
CA ASN A 126 -29.34 -8.09 4.34
C ASN A 126 -27.82 -8.08 4.47
N ILE A 127 -27.16 -8.72 3.52
CA ILE A 127 -25.71 -8.87 3.50
C ILE A 127 -25.22 -8.04 2.33
N GLU A 128 -24.34 -7.09 2.64
CA GLU A 128 -23.53 -6.39 1.65
C GLU A 128 -22.09 -6.79 1.89
N GLY A 129 -21.42 -7.26 0.86
CA GLY A 129 -20.09 -7.81 1.01
C GLY A 129 -19.61 -8.55 -0.22
N ARG A 130 -18.41 -9.10 -0.10
CA ARG A 130 -17.77 -9.90 -1.14
C ARG A 130 -17.05 -11.09 -0.53
N VAL A 131 -16.77 -12.08 -1.36
CA VAL A 131 -15.89 -13.18 -1.02
C VAL A 131 -14.62 -13.01 -1.84
N VAL A 132 -13.46 -13.16 -1.21
CA VAL A 132 -12.14 -13.02 -1.83
C VAL A 132 -11.39 -14.35 -1.74
N ALA A 133 -10.74 -14.76 -2.83
CA ALA A 133 -9.79 -15.86 -2.85
C ALA A 133 -8.38 -15.31 -2.88
N VAL A 134 -7.51 -15.87 -2.04
CA VAL A 134 -6.15 -15.41 -1.79
C VAL A 134 -5.19 -16.56 -2.04
N ASP A 135 -4.10 -16.30 -2.75
CA ASP A 135 -3.07 -17.31 -2.98
C ASP A 135 -2.12 -17.46 -1.78
N LYS A 136 -1.23 -18.44 -1.85
CA LYS A 136 -0.18 -18.68 -0.85
C LYS A 136 0.81 -17.53 -0.62
N ASP A 137 0.79 -16.51 -1.46
CA ASP A 137 1.62 -15.30 -1.32
C ASP A 137 0.79 -14.14 -0.71
N ASP A 138 -0.38 -14.46 -0.13
CA ASP A 138 -1.33 -13.54 0.49
C ASP A 138 -1.91 -12.47 -0.45
N ARG A 139 -1.95 -12.77 -1.77
CA ARG A 139 -2.52 -11.85 -2.76
C ARG A 139 -3.94 -12.22 -3.09
N ILE A 140 -4.83 -11.23 -3.10
CA ILE A 140 -6.19 -11.40 -3.61
C ILE A 140 -6.13 -11.72 -5.11
N ILE A 141 -6.63 -12.89 -5.49
CA ILE A 141 -6.62 -13.42 -6.86
C ILE A 141 -7.97 -13.27 -7.54
N ALA A 142 -9.04 -13.43 -6.78
CA ALA A 142 -10.40 -13.33 -7.27
C ALA A 142 -11.29 -12.78 -6.17
N GLU A 143 -12.34 -12.08 -6.58
CA GLU A 143 -13.42 -11.72 -5.67
C GLU A 143 -14.77 -11.76 -6.39
N THR A 144 -15.84 -11.86 -5.62
CA THR A 144 -17.22 -11.89 -6.11
C THR A 144 -18.14 -11.24 -5.08
N ILE A 145 -19.20 -10.57 -5.54
CA ILE A 145 -20.21 -10.00 -4.62
C ILE A 145 -21.11 -11.10 -4.08
N ILE A 146 -21.45 -10.98 -2.80
CA ILE A 146 -22.45 -11.82 -2.16
C ILE A 146 -23.83 -11.37 -2.64
N GLY A 147 -24.60 -12.29 -3.22
CA GLY A 147 -25.96 -11.99 -3.68
C GLY A 147 -26.91 -11.74 -2.51
N GLU A 148 -28.07 -11.13 -2.78
CA GLU A 148 -29.08 -10.78 -1.75
C GLU A 148 -29.54 -11.95 -0.85
N SER A 149 -29.36 -13.20 -1.31
CA SER A 149 -29.69 -14.41 -0.56
C SER A 149 -28.54 -14.97 0.31
N GLY A 150 -27.38 -14.31 0.31
CA GLY A 150 -26.14 -14.81 0.91
C GLY A 150 -25.33 -15.72 -0.02
N ALA A 151 -25.88 -16.16 -1.16
CA ALA A 151 -25.17 -17.00 -2.12
C ALA A 151 -24.00 -16.25 -2.78
N TYR A 152 -22.88 -16.93 -2.97
CA TYR A 152 -21.74 -16.43 -3.74
C TYR A 152 -21.16 -17.52 -4.65
N GLU A 153 -20.46 -17.09 -5.70
CA GLU A 153 -19.74 -17.97 -6.63
C GLU A 153 -18.43 -17.29 -7.05
N LEU A 154 -17.31 -17.88 -6.62
CA LEU A 154 -15.95 -17.53 -7.05
C LEU A 154 -15.57 -18.45 -8.21
N ALA A 155 -15.80 -18.00 -9.44
CA ALA A 155 -15.48 -18.75 -10.65
C ALA A 155 -14.20 -18.26 -11.33
N GLY A 156 -13.66 -19.09 -12.22
CA GLY A 156 -12.48 -18.73 -13.02
C GLY A 156 -11.18 -18.76 -12.23
N LEU A 157 -11.12 -19.59 -11.18
CA LEU A 157 -9.91 -19.81 -10.39
C LEU A 157 -8.96 -20.74 -11.15
N PRO A 158 -7.72 -20.33 -11.48
CA PRO A 158 -6.72 -21.26 -11.96
C PRO A 158 -6.50 -22.43 -10.96
N PRO A 159 -5.98 -23.58 -11.40
CA PRO A 159 -5.66 -24.68 -10.48
C PRO A 159 -4.52 -24.27 -9.55
N ASP A 160 -4.82 -24.12 -8.27
CA ASP A 160 -3.89 -23.74 -7.19
C ASP A 160 -4.55 -23.98 -5.83
N ASP A 161 -3.80 -23.73 -4.77
CA ASP A 161 -4.30 -23.69 -3.40
C ASP A 161 -4.68 -22.26 -3.01
N TYR A 162 -5.87 -22.10 -2.42
CA TYR A 162 -6.42 -20.80 -2.03
C TYR A 162 -6.95 -20.79 -0.61
N ASN A 163 -6.66 -19.72 0.13
CA ASN A 163 -7.48 -19.34 1.27
C ASN A 163 -8.64 -18.46 0.79
N VAL A 164 -9.80 -18.60 1.40
CA VAL A 164 -10.99 -17.84 1.02
C VAL A 164 -11.48 -17.08 2.24
N TYR A 165 -11.78 -15.80 2.02
CA TYR A 165 -12.26 -14.91 3.07
C TYR A 165 -13.58 -14.26 2.65
N VAL A 166 -14.41 -14.02 3.63
CA VAL A 166 -15.68 -13.33 3.50
C VAL A 166 -15.53 -11.95 4.10
N GLU A 167 -15.76 -10.92 3.29
CA GLU A 167 -15.75 -9.53 3.72
C GLU A 167 -17.17 -8.95 3.70
N LEU A 168 -17.68 -8.56 4.87
CA LEU A 168 -19.03 -8.02 5.05
C LEU A 168 -19.00 -6.60 5.56
N GLN A 169 -20.02 -5.82 5.20
CA GLN A 169 -20.31 -4.57 5.89
C GLN A 169 -21.06 -4.85 7.20
N GLY A 170 -20.33 -4.79 8.32
CA GLY A 170 -20.92 -4.79 9.66
C GLY A 170 -21.58 -3.45 10.00
N GLU A 171 -22.18 -3.35 11.18
CA GLU A 171 -22.85 -2.12 11.63
C GLU A 171 -21.87 -0.96 11.82
N ASP A 172 -20.73 -1.22 12.48
CA ASP A 172 -19.74 -0.21 12.81
C ASP A 172 -18.50 -0.21 11.91
N ALA A 173 -18.14 -1.37 11.37
CA ALA A 173 -16.93 -1.58 10.58
C ALA A 173 -17.08 -2.76 9.61
N PRO A 174 -16.28 -2.82 8.54
CA PRO A 174 -16.20 -4.02 7.72
C PRO A 174 -15.60 -5.19 8.51
N ILE A 175 -16.22 -6.36 8.38
CA ILE A 175 -15.81 -7.62 9.03
C ILE A 175 -15.15 -8.49 7.96
N SER A 176 -14.05 -9.14 8.32
CA SER A 176 -13.34 -10.09 7.43
C SER A 176 -13.09 -11.37 8.19
N VAL A 177 -13.51 -12.52 7.67
CA VAL A 177 -13.28 -13.83 8.29
C VAL A 177 -12.88 -14.87 7.24
N GLY A 178 -11.95 -15.75 7.61
CA GLY A 178 -11.58 -16.90 6.79
C GLY A 178 -12.67 -17.96 6.75
N ILE A 179 -12.73 -18.74 5.66
CA ILE A 179 -13.60 -19.90 5.62
C ILE A 179 -12.97 -21.02 6.45
N ASP A 180 -13.65 -21.40 7.53
CA ASP A 180 -13.31 -22.56 8.36
C ASP A 180 -14.49 -23.55 8.34
N GLN A 181 -14.37 -24.60 7.53
CA GLN A 181 -15.39 -25.66 7.41
C GLN A 181 -15.26 -26.71 8.52
N ASN A 182 -14.10 -26.77 9.16
CA ASN A 182 -13.78 -27.81 10.13
C ASN A 182 -14.01 -27.33 11.59
N TYR A 183 -14.20 -26.02 11.77
CA TYR A 183 -14.44 -25.30 13.02
C TYR A 183 -13.27 -25.44 14.02
N ASP A 184 -12.03 -25.38 13.53
CA ASP A 184 -10.82 -25.34 14.36
C ASP A 184 -10.24 -23.93 14.54
N ASP A 185 -11.01 -22.90 14.18
CA ASP A 185 -10.67 -21.49 14.32
C ASP A 185 -9.49 -21.05 13.43
N ILE A 186 -9.22 -21.82 12.38
CA ILE A 186 -8.17 -21.56 11.39
C ILE A 186 -8.81 -21.61 9.99
N SER A 187 -8.46 -20.65 9.13
CA SER A 187 -8.94 -20.68 7.74
C SER A 187 -8.44 -21.94 7.03
N ASP A 188 -9.34 -22.62 6.32
CA ASP A 188 -9.02 -23.80 5.52
C ASP A 188 -8.39 -23.39 4.19
N GLU A 189 -7.28 -24.06 3.84
CA GLU A 189 -6.71 -24.03 2.49
C GLU A 189 -7.55 -24.91 1.55
N ILE A 190 -7.95 -24.35 0.41
CA ILE A 190 -8.83 -24.99 -0.58
C ILE A 190 -8.06 -25.23 -1.87
N SER A 191 -7.74 -26.49 -2.15
CA SER A 191 -7.14 -26.91 -3.42
C SER A 191 -8.15 -26.97 -4.55
N ILE A 192 -7.86 -26.27 -5.66
CA ILE A 192 -8.65 -26.25 -6.88
C ILE A 192 -7.95 -27.06 -7.98
N GLU A 193 -8.63 -28.08 -8.48
CA GLU A 193 -8.23 -28.85 -9.65
C GLU A 193 -8.87 -28.29 -10.94
N PRO A 194 -8.32 -28.61 -12.13
CA PRO A 194 -8.89 -28.20 -13.40
C PRO A 194 -10.38 -28.56 -13.55
N GLN A 195 -11.21 -27.56 -13.89
CA GLN A 195 -12.67 -27.71 -14.09
C GLN A 195 -13.42 -28.19 -12.85
N GLN A 196 -12.83 -28.11 -11.66
CA GLN A 196 -13.47 -28.52 -10.42
C GLN A 196 -14.50 -27.47 -9.97
N ALA A 197 -15.68 -27.95 -9.60
CA ALA A 197 -16.67 -27.15 -8.89
C ALA A 197 -16.76 -27.64 -7.44
N LEU A 198 -16.40 -26.77 -6.50
CA LEU A 198 -16.52 -26.96 -5.08
C LEU A 198 -17.74 -26.18 -4.57
N GLU A 199 -18.61 -26.85 -3.82
CA GLU A 199 -19.89 -26.31 -3.35
C GLU A 199 -20.06 -26.54 -1.84
N ASN A 200 -20.93 -25.75 -1.22
CA ASN A 200 -21.28 -25.80 0.21
C ASN A 200 -20.17 -25.29 1.14
N PHE A 201 -19.42 -24.28 0.70
CA PHE A 201 -18.49 -23.52 1.54
C PHE A 201 -19.25 -22.41 2.26
N ASP A 202 -20.13 -22.83 3.16
CA ASP A 202 -21.02 -21.94 3.89
C ASP A 202 -20.30 -21.31 5.09
N VAL A 203 -20.62 -20.05 5.40
CA VAL A 203 -20.00 -19.28 6.49
C VAL A 203 -21.08 -18.50 7.23
N VAL A 204 -21.00 -18.52 8.57
CA VAL A 204 -21.79 -17.63 9.43
C VAL A 204 -20.82 -16.64 10.08
N VAL A 205 -21.01 -15.36 9.81
CA VAL A 205 -20.20 -14.27 10.33
C VAL A 205 -20.95 -13.58 11.46
N GLU A 206 -20.33 -13.42 12.62
CA GLU A 206 -20.94 -12.69 13.74
C GLU A 206 -20.70 -11.18 13.58
N ASP A 207 -21.78 -10.39 13.68
CA ASP A 207 -21.69 -8.93 13.72
C ASP A 207 -21.42 -8.49 15.16
N VAL A 208 -20.39 -7.66 15.34
CA VAL A 208 -19.96 -7.18 16.65
C VAL A 208 -20.18 -5.67 16.70
N GLU A 209 -20.92 -5.20 17.71
CA GLU A 209 -21.04 -3.77 17.99
C GLU A 209 -19.71 -3.25 18.56
N PHE A 210 -19.26 -2.10 18.07
CA PHE A 210 -17.98 -1.54 18.48
C PHE A 210 -18.16 -0.61 19.68
N THR A 211 -17.22 -0.69 20.60
CA THR A 211 -17.06 0.32 21.64
C THR A 211 -15.97 1.32 21.28
N GLU A 212 -16.12 2.56 21.72
CA GLU A 212 -15.10 3.59 21.53
C GLU A 212 -13.86 3.31 22.40
N ASP A 213 -12.74 3.92 22.03
CA ASP A 213 -11.44 3.86 22.71
C ASP A 213 -10.65 2.54 22.54
N ALA A 214 -10.54 2.04 21.30
CA ALA A 214 -9.56 0.99 20.98
C ALA A 214 -8.14 1.35 21.49
N PRO A 215 -7.43 0.44 22.19
CA PRO A 215 -6.07 0.67 22.65
C PRO A 215 -5.11 0.93 21.50
N GLY A 216 -4.10 1.77 21.73
CA GLY A 216 -3.07 2.04 20.75
C GLY A 216 -2.62 3.50 20.72
N VAL A 217 -1.34 3.67 20.43
CA VAL A 217 -0.71 4.93 20.07
C VAL A 217 -0.17 4.78 18.66
N VAL A 218 -0.37 5.80 17.82
CA VAL A 218 0.18 5.84 16.47
C VAL A 218 1.37 6.78 16.46
N MET A 219 2.44 6.38 15.76
CA MET A 219 3.63 7.20 15.53
C MET A 219 3.82 7.37 14.03
N PHE A 220 4.11 8.59 13.62
CA PHE A 220 4.37 8.95 12.23
C PHE A 220 5.80 9.43 12.14
N ASP A 221 6.64 8.70 11.42
CA ASP A 221 8.10 8.76 11.56
C ASP A 221 8.78 9.04 10.22
N GLY A 222 9.59 10.10 10.20
CA GLY A 222 10.29 10.58 9.02
C GLY A 222 11.54 9.80 8.65
N ASP A 223 12.01 8.89 9.51
CA ASP A 223 13.09 7.97 9.21
C ASP A 223 12.55 6.52 9.19
N PRO A 224 12.53 5.84 8.04
CA PRO A 224 11.88 4.53 7.92
C PRO A 224 12.70 3.37 8.51
N ASN A 225 13.90 3.61 9.05
CA ASN A 225 14.71 2.56 9.63
C ASN A 225 14.10 2.01 10.94
N PRO A 226 14.21 0.71 11.25
CA PRO A 226 13.65 0.20 12.50
C PRO A 226 14.32 0.79 13.75
N GLY A 227 13.51 1.20 14.74
CA GLY A 227 13.95 1.50 16.12
C GLY A 227 14.26 2.98 16.42
N ASN A 228 13.77 3.89 15.60
CA ASN A 228 14.06 5.33 15.60
C ASN A 228 12.80 6.22 15.69
N GLN A 229 11.71 5.70 16.28
CA GLN A 229 10.32 6.21 16.17
C GLN A 229 10.01 7.58 16.84
N GLU A 230 10.89 8.57 16.65
CA GLU A 230 10.79 9.93 17.19
C GLU A 230 11.28 10.99 16.17
N THR A 231 11.36 10.65 14.88
CA THR A 231 11.91 11.55 13.85
C THR A 231 10.79 12.30 13.14
N PHE A 232 10.73 13.63 13.31
CA PHE A 232 9.69 14.49 12.70
C PHE A 232 10.14 15.19 11.41
N GLU A 233 11.33 14.82 10.93
CA GLU A 233 11.92 15.31 9.69
C GLU A 233 12.23 14.11 8.81
N ALA A 234 11.99 14.24 7.51
CA ALA A 234 12.36 13.25 6.53
C ALA A 234 13.25 13.87 5.46
N SER A 235 14.04 13.05 4.79
CA SER A 235 14.90 13.47 3.69
C SER A 235 14.73 12.54 2.50
N PHE A 236 15.01 13.06 1.31
CA PHE A 236 15.04 12.24 0.12
C PHE A 236 16.26 11.32 0.14
N ASN A 237 16.06 10.08 -0.32
CA ASN A 237 17.14 9.18 -0.66
C ASN A 237 17.75 9.54 -2.04
N ASP A 238 18.75 8.77 -2.46
CA ASP A 238 19.45 8.96 -3.74
C ASP A 238 18.55 8.81 -4.98
N ASP A 239 17.41 8.14 -4.84
CA ASP A 239 16.40 7.95 -5.90
C ASP A 239 15.33 9.06 -5.90
N GLU A 240 15.55 10.16 -5.16
CA GLU A 240 14.58 11.25 -4.95
C GLU A 240 13.23 10.80 -4.35
N VAL A 241 13.25 9.71 -3.59
CA VAL A 241 12.11 9.19 -2.83
C VAL A 241 12.26 9.58 -1.36
N VAL A 242 11.18 10.07 -0.76
CA VAL A 242 11.07 10.18 0.69
C VAL A 242 10.07 9.13 1.19
N THR A 243 10.46 8.38 2.22
CA THR A 243 9.64 7.32 2.80
C THR A 243 9.37 7.64 4.26
N ILE A 244 8.09 7.58 4.64
CA ILE A 244 7.59 7.81 5.98
C ILE A 244 7.11 6.48 6.52
N ALA A 245 7.50 6.13 7.74
CA ALA A 245 7.01 4.94 8.41
C ALA A 245 5.82 5.28 9.32
N LEU A 246 4.78 4.48 9.22
CA LEU A 246 3.61 4.54 10.08
C LEU A 246 3.69 3.38 11.08
N TYR A 247 3.72 3.67 12.37
CA TYR A 247 3.81 2.67 13.42
C TYR A 247 2.62 2.75 14.37
N ALA A 248 2.40 1.65 15.09
CA ALA A 248 1.60 1.67 16.30
C ALA A 248 2.31 0.97 17.46
N ASP A 249 1.94 1.33 18.68
CA ASP A 249 2.34 0.66 19.91
C ASP A 249 1.14 0.50 20.84
N GLN A 250 1.16 -0.53 21.67
CA GLN A 250 0.10 -0.87 22.64
C GLN A 250 -1.28 -1.01 22.00
N VAL A 251 -1.34 -1.50 20.76
CA VAL A 251 -2.61 -1.94 20.18
C VAL A 251 -3.02 -3.26 20.83
N GLU A 252 -4.31 -3.47 20.97
CA GLU A 252 -4.88 -4.73 21.43
C GLU A 252 -5.90 -5.20 20.40
N ASP A 253 -5.85 -6.48 20.06
CA ASP A 253 -6.76 -7.18 19.17
C ASP A 253 -7.03 -6.43 17.85
N LEU A 254 -6.00 -5.79 17.28
CA LEU A 254 -6.09 -5.03 16.04
C LEU A 254 -6.39 -5.96 14.86
N SER A 255 -7.36 -5.59 14.04
CA SER A 255 -7.71 -6.28 12.80
C SER A 255 -7.55 -5.39 11.56
N ARG A 256 -7.63 -4.06 11.72
CA ARG A 256 -7.61 -3.11 10.60
C ARG A 256 -7.18 -1.71 11.05
N PHE A 257 -6.61 -0.95 10.14
CA PHE A 257 -6.53 0.50 10.24
C PHE A 257 -6.96 1.19 8.93
N GLU A 258 -7.47 2.41 9.07
CA GLU A 258 -7.75 3.31 7.95
C GLU A 258 -7.11 4.67 8.23
N ALA A 259 -6.25 5.15 7.35
CA ALA A 259 -5.49 6.38 7.49
C ALA A 259 -5.75 7.34 6.32
N VAL A 260 -5.86 8.63 6.60
CA VAL A 260 -5.86 9.70 5.59
C VAL A 260 -4.57 10.48 5.72
N VAL A 261 -3.73 10.42 4.68
CA VAL A 261 -2.46 11.15 4.61
C VAL A 261 -2.62 12.35 3.69
N GLU A 262 -2.39 13.54 4.22
CA GLU A 262 -2.35 14.79 3.48
C GLU A 262 -0.90 15.20 3.19
N TYR A 263 -0.61 15.73 2.01
CA TYR A 263 0.74 16.15 1.63
C TYR A 263 0.75 17.42 0.79
N ASP A 264 1.87 18.14 0.77
CA ASP A 264 2.07 19.26 -0.14
C ASP A 264 2.24 18.76 -1.59
N ASN A 265 1.11 18.68 -2.30
CA ASN A 265 1.07 18.21 -3.69
C ASN A 265 1.65 19.20 -4.72
N THR A 266 2.17 20.35 -4.28
CA THR A 266 2.91 21.28 -5.15
C THR A 266 4.40 20.94 -5.24
N GLN A 267 4.91 20.18 -4.26
CA GLN A 267 6.31 19.80 -4.16
C GLN A 267 6.50 18.29 -4.11
N LEU A 268 5.50 17.54 -3.63
CA LEU A 268 5.51 16.08 -3.51
C LEU A 268 4.43 15.42 -4.37
N ALA A 269 4.69 14.21 -4.84
CA ALA A 269 3.68 13.32 -5.39
C ALA A 269 3.69 12.02 -4.62
N PHE A 270 2.51 11.55 -4.20
CA PHE A 270 2.38 10.21 -3.65
C PHE A 270 2.87 9.18 -4.66
N SER A 271 3.71 8.26 -4.20
CA SER A 271 4.32 7.22 -5.01
C SER A 271 3.71 5.86 -4.69
N ASP A 272 3.76 5.43 -3.43
CA ASP A 272 3.28 4.10 -3.05
C ASP A 272 3.00 3.99 -1.55
N PHE A 273 2.27 2.94 -1.18
CA PHE A 273 2.14 2.44 0.18
C PHE A 273 2.43 0.95 0.20
N GLN A 274 3.28 0.52 1.13
CA GLN A 274 3.71 -0.88 1.26
C GLN A 274 3.52 -1.38 2.69
N MET A 275 3.02 -2.60 2.80
CA MET A 275 3.01 -3.39 4.03
C MET A 275 4.02 -4.53 3.85
N PRO A 276 5.26 -4.40 4.32
CA PRO A 276 6.25 -5.47 4.18
C PRO A 276 5.77 -6.74 4.88
N THR A 277 5.75 -7.88 4.18
CA THR A 277 5.39 -9.18 4.78
C THR A 277 6.63 -10.04 5.10
N ASP A 278 7.82 -9.58 4.69
CA ASP A 278 9.10 -10.21 4.95
C ASP A 278 10.20 -9.15 5.24
N GLY A 279 11.38 -9.61 5.64
CA GLY A 279 12.53 -8.75 5.88
C GLY A 279 12.84 -8.47 7.36
N GLU A 280 13.56 -7.38 7.63
CA GLU A 280 14.00 -7.00 8.98
C GLU A 280 12.86 -6.43 9.84
N GLU A 281 11.86 -5.81 9.20
CA GLU A 281 10.66 -5.32 9.85
C GLU A 281 9.43 -5.68 9.01
N VAL A 282 8.55 -6.47 9.61
CA VAL A 282 7.30 -6.96 9.00
C VAL A 282 6.16 -6.08 9.51
N ALA A 283 5.20 -5.80 8.63
CA ALA A 283 4.00 -5.06 8.98
C ALA A 283 3.24 -5.79 10.10
N LEU A 284 2.82 -5.06 11.12
CA LEU A 284 2.19 -5.54 12.33
C LEU A 284 1.01 -6.46 12.02
N LEU A 285 0.15 -6.06 11.08
CA LEU A 285 -1.00 -6.87 10.67
C LEU A 285 -0.62 -8.23 10.02
N ALA A 286 0.61 -8.38 9.53
CA ALA A 286 1.13 -9.62 8.96
C ALA A 286 1.88 -10.50 9.98
N THR A 287 1.90 -10.11 11.26
CA THR A 287 2.61 -10.85 12.34
C THR A 287 1.73 -11.83 13.11
N GLY A 288 0.50 -12.08 12.66
CA GLY A 288 -0.45 -13.00 13.30
C GLY A 288 0.05 -14.45 13.41
N ASP A 289 -0.53 -15.19 14.35
CA ASP A 289 -0.10 -16.55 14.72
C ASP A 289 -0.69 -17.66 13.84
N LEU A 290 -1.91 -17.49 13.29
CA LEU A 290 -2.65 -18.57 12.59
C LEU A 290 -2.89 -18.28 11.10
N ASP A 291 -3.15 -17.02 10.74
CA ASP A 291 -3.32 -16.59 9.35
C ASP A 291 -2.65 -15.22 9.13
N GLN A 292 -1.65 -15.17 8.25
CA GLN A 292 -0.81 -13.98 8.01
C GLN A 292 -1.28 -13.17 6.82
N ALA A 293 -2.39 -13.58 6.19
CA ALA A 293 -2.90 -12.93 5.01
C ALA A 293 -3.38 -11.51 5.34
N VAL A 294 -2.74 -10.53 4.70
CA VAL A 294 -3.06 -9.11 4.84
C VAL A 294 -3.42 -8.52 3.50
N ALA A 295 -4.24 -7.48 3.55
CA ALA A 295 -4.48 -6.64 2.39
C ALA A 295 -4.23 -5.18 2.71
N ALA A 296 -3.65 -4.50 1.73
CA ALA A 296 -3.46 -3.07 1.74
C ALA A 296 -4.25 -2.46 0.58
N SER A 297 -4.89 -1.32 0.79
CA SER A 297 -5.45 -0.53 -0.29
C SER A 297 -5.02 0.93 -0.19
N LYS A 298 -4.95 1.58 -1.35
CA LYS A 298 -4.60 2.99 -1.48
C LYS A 298 -5.55 3.63 -2.47
N THR A 299 -6.39 4.53 -1.98
CA THR A 299 -7.43 5.17 -2.79
C THR A 299 -7.35 6.69 -2.67
N PRO A 300 -7.57 7.43 -3.76
CA PRO A 300 -7.79 8.86 -3.69
C PRO A 300 -8.92 9.20 -2.72
N VAL A 301 -8.78 10.29 -1.97
CA VAL A 301 -9.90 10.80 -1.18
C VAL A 301 -10.88 11.53 -2.11
N ILE A 302 -12.14 11.10 -2.08
CA ILE A 302 -13.22 11.64 -2.92
C ILE A 302 -14.34 12.13 -2.00
N ASP A 303 -14.65 13.42 -2.07
CA ASP A 303 -15.78 13.99 -1.36
C ASP A 303 -17.01 14.01 -2.26
N ARG A 304 -18.13 13.49 -1.73
CA ARG A 304 -19.44 13.53 -2.40
C ARG A 304 -20.41 14.39 -1.60
N GLU A 305 -20.69 15.58 -2.11
CA GLU A 305 -21.71 16.48 -1.57
C GLU A 305 -22.90 16.57 -2.55
N GLY A 306 -23.89 15.71 -2.32
CA GLY A 306 -25.04 15.57 -3.23
C GLY A 306 -24.60 15.02 -4.59
N GLU A 307 -24.78 15.78 -5.66
CA GLU A 307 -24.33 15.43 -7.02
C GLU A 307 -22.88 15.90 -7.32
N THR A 308 -22.27 16.67 -6.41
CA THR A 308 -20.91 17.19 -6.62
C THR A 308 -19.90 16.18 -6.12
N VAL A 309 -19.00 15.78 -7.01
CA VAL A 309 -17.87 14.89 -6.70
C VAL A 309 -16.56 15.69 -6.79
N THR A 310 -15.78 15.71 -5.71
CA THR A 310 -14.49 16.41 -5.66
C THR A 310 -13.38 15.43 -5.31
N VAL A 311 -12.34 15.38 -6.13
CA VAL A 311 -11.14 14.60 -5.85
C VAL A 311 -10.15 15.46 -5.06
N GLN A 312 -9.73 15.00 -3.89
CA GLN A 312 -8.72 15.64 -3.07
C GLN A 312 -7.32 15.24 -3.54
N GLY A 313 -6.77 15.99 -4.50
CA GLY A 313 -5.47 15.68 -5.11
C GLY A 313 -4.25 15.81 -4.20
N ASN A 314 -4.45 16.16 -2.92
CA ASN A 314 -3.41 16.26 -1.89
C ASN A 314 -3.62 15.26 -0.74
N GLN A 315 -4.58 14.33 -0.87
CA GLN A 315 -4.88 13.33 0.15
C GLN A 315 -4.98 11.94 -0.46
N ILE A 316 -4.44 10.95 0.26
CA ILE A 316 -4.58 9.53 -0.05
C ILE A 316 -5.17 8.84 1.17
N LYS A 317 -6.20 8.01 0.96
CA LYS A 317 -6.69 7.06 1.96
C LYS A 317 -5.87 5.78 1.83
N ILE A 318 -5.35 5.31 2.94
CA ILE A 318 -4.61 4.07 3.06
C ILE A 318 -5.37 3.16 4.02
N GLU A 319 -5.56 1.92 3.64
CA GLU A 319 -6.16 0.89 4.48
C GLU A 319 -5.19 -0.28 4.58
N GLY A 320 -5.05 -0.82 5.79
CA GLY A 320 -4.43 -2.11 6.02
C GLY A 320 -5.35 -2.97 6.88
N LYS A 321 -5.49 -4.25 6.55
CA LYS A 321 -6.31 -5.20 7.29
C LYS A 321 -5.70 -6.60 7.31
N ALA A 322 -5.96 -7.34 8.37
CA ALA A 322 -5.92 -8.79 8.35
C ALA A 322 -7.12 -9.31 7.53
N LEU A 323 -6.90 -10.31 6.68
CA LEU A 323 -7.97 -10.93 5.90
C LEU A 323 -8.82 -11.88 6.75
N ASP A 324 -8.26 -12.41 7.84
CA ASP A 324 -9.04 -12.89 8.97
C ASP A 324 -8.90 -11.92 10.15
N GLY A 325 -9.92 -11.09 10.35
CA GLY A 325 -9.99 -10.12 11.44
C GLY A 325 -10.68 -10.65 12.69
N SER A 326 -10.90 -11.96 12.80
CA SER A 326 -11.45 -12.60 13.99
C SER A 326 -10.53 -12.46 15.20
N SER A 327 -11.08 -12.67 16.39
CA SER A 327 -10.30 -12.67 17.65
C SER A 327 -9.14 -13.66 17.68
N ASN A 328 -9.20 -14.71 16.85
CA ASN A 328 -8.17 -15.75 16.80
C ASN A 328 -6.93 -15.27 16.04
N ASN A 329 -7.10 -14.30 15.15
CA ASN A 329 -6.05 -13.68 14.34
C ASN A 329 -5.81 -12.20 14.66
N ALA A 330 -6.47 -11.68 15.69
CA ALA A 330 -6.32 -10.30 16.14
C ALA A 330 -4.94 -10.04 16.76
N ILE A 331 -4.39 -8.86 16.50
CA ILE A 331 -2.96 -8.58 16.76
C ILE A 331 -2.79 -7.57 17.88
N SER A 332 -1.96 -7.92 18.86
CA SER A 332 -1.65 -7.07 20.01
C SER A 332 -0.16 -6.75 20.08
N GLY A 333 0.19 -5.56 20.56
CA GLY A 333 1.57 -5.11 20.73
C GLY A 333 1.88 -3.84 19.95
N GLY A 334 3.06 -3.79 19.32
CA GLY A 334 3.52 -2.65 18.55
C GLY A 334 4.41 -3.07 17.39
N GLY A 335 4.43 -2.25 16.34
CA GLY A 335 5.13 -2.53 15.10
C GLY A 335 4.74 -1.59 13.98
N LEU A 336 5.31 -1.83 12.80
CA LEU A 336 5.11 -1.06 11.58
C LEU A 336 3.71 -1.33 11.00
N PHE A 337 2.89 -0.34 10.73
CA PHE A 337 1.72 -0.51 9.85
C PHE A 337 2.13 -0.56 8.38
N GLY A 338 3.05 0.30 7.96
CA GLY A 338 3.60 0.27 6.62
C GLY A 338 4.43 1.49 6.28
N LEU A 339 4.94 1.50 5.06
CA LEU A 339 5.83 2.52 4.50
C LEU A 339 5.08 3.32 3.44
N ILE A 340 5.08 4.65 3.59
CA ILE A 340 4.39 5.58 2.70
C ILE A 340 5.45 6.38 1.95
N SER A 341 5.49 6.25 0.63
CA SER A 341 6.53 6.85 -0.20
C SER A 341 6.00 7.99 -1.07
N PHE A 342 6.79 9.06 -1.18
CA PHE A 342 6.54 10.20 -2.04
C PHE A 342 7.79 10.50 -2.86
N ILE A 343 7.60 11.11 -4.03
CA ILE A 343 8.71 11.64 -4.82
C ILE A 343 8.61 13.16 -4.96
N LYS A 344 9.74 13.78 -5.26
CA LYS A 344 9.78 15.20 -5.62
C LYS A 344 9.04 15.44 -6.93
N THR A 345 8.08 16.35 -6.93
CA THR A 345 7.58 16.90 -8.19
C THR A 345 8.60 17.93 -8.66
N GLY A 346 9.04 17.86 -9.92
CA GLY A 346 10.11 18.71 -10.48
C GLY A 346 9.80 20.22 -10.56
N TYR A 347 8.98 20.77 -9.67
CA TYR A 347 8.68 22.19 -9.53
C TYR A 347 9.44 22.84 -8.38
N ALA A 348 10.76 22.92 -8.52
CA ALA A 348 11.51 24.08 -8.04
C ALA A 348 11.98 24.87 -9.26
N LYS A 349 11.06 25.37 -10.08
CA LYS A 349 11.42 26.33 -11.14
C LYS A 349 11.88 27.62 -10.46
N LEU A 350 13.20 27.75 -10.32
CA LEU A 350 13.93 28.99 -10.07
C LEU A 350 13.31 29.80 -8.94
N ALA A 351 13.72 29.50 -7.70
CA ALA A 351 13.56 30.47 -6.62
C ALA A 351 14.10 31.81 -7.13
N LYS A 352 13.20 32.77 -7.36
CA LYS A 352 13.62 34.15 -7.56
C LYS A 352 14.48 34.52 -6.35
N PRO A 353 15.64 35.17 -6.53
CA PRO A 353 16.48 35.57 -5.41
C PRO A 353 15.63 36.28 -4.35
N GLY A 354 15.51 35.69 -3.16
CA GLY A 354 14.73 36.24 -2.04
C GLY A 354 13.37 35.58 -1.74
N VAL A 355 12.97 34.49 -2.41
CA VAL A 355 11.85 33.64 -1.94
C VAL A 355 12.44 32.52 -1.07
N GLN A 356 12.06 32.50 0.21
CA GLN A 356 12.44 31.41 1.11
C GLN A 356 11.71 30.15 0.66
N GLN A 357 12.46 29.13 0.25
CA GLN A 357 11.94 27.81 -0.06
C GLN A 357 11.38 27.23 1.25
N VAL A 358 10.12 26.80 1.24
CA VAL A 358 9.43 26.24 2.39
C VAL A 358 9.40 24.73 2.19
N ASP A 359 9.96 23.99 3.14
CA ASP A 359 9.95 22.54 3.14
C ASP A 359 8.49 22.02 3.12
N PRO A 360 8.14 21.06 2.25
CA PRO A 360 6.81 20.51 2.20
C PRO A 360 6.57 19.66 3.45
N THR A 361 5.29 19.56 3.79
CA THR A 361 4.84 18.75 4.91
C THR A 361 4.03 17.56 4.44
N ILE A 362 4.14 16.46 5.17
CA ILE A 362 3.25 15.31 5.09
C ILE A 362 2.57 15.18 6.46
N THR A 363 1.25 15.09 6.48
CA THR A 363 0.46 15.04 7.72
C THR A 363 -0.42 13.80 7.72
N LEU A 364 -0.35 13.02 8.79
CA LEU A 364 -1.34 12.00 9.09
C LEU A 364 -2.57 12.71 9.66
N LYS A 365 -3.51 13.04 8.78
CA LYS A 365 -4.67 13.88 9.08
C LYS A 365 -5.66 13.15 9.96
N GLU A 366 -5.88 11.87 9.69
CA GLU A 366 -6.78 11.01 10.44
C GLU A 366 -6.24 9.58 10.38
N ILE A 367 -6.36 8.84 11.48
CA ILE A 367 -6.22 7.38 11.47
C ILE A 367 -7.24 6.75 12.40
N THR A 368 -7.96 5.76 11.91
CA THR A 368 -8.86 4.93 12.70
C THR A 368 -8.27 3.54 12.88
N LEU A 369 -8.12 3.12 14.13
CA LEU A 369 -7.75 1.76 14.50
C LEU A 369 -9.01 0.97 14.78
N TYR A 370 -9.09 -0.25 14.24
CA TYR A 370 -10.17 -1.19 14.48
C TYR A 370 -9.58 -2.42 15.18
N SER A 371 -9.99 -2.62 16.42
CA SER A 371 -9.86 -3.90 17.11
C SER A 371 -11.09 -4.76 16.81
N VAL A 372 -11.08 -6.02 17.25
CA VAL A 372 -12.22 -6.95 17.07
C VAL A 372 -13.56 -6.38 17.54
N ASP A 373 -13.57 -5.64 18.65
CA ASP A 373 -14.79 -5.10 19.28
C ASP A 373 -14.71 -3.59 19.63
N LYS A 374 -13.68 -2.90 19.13
CA LYS A 374 -13.43 -1.48 19.44
C LYS A 374 -12.94 -0.72 18.23
N LYS A 375 -13.20 0.59 18.23
CA LYS A 375 -12.54 1.54 17.32
C LYS A 375 -11.98 2.74 18.05
N LYS A 376 -10.99 3.37 17.44
CA LYS A 376 -10.45 4.66 17.87
C LYS A 376 -9.97 5.47 16.69
N THR A 377 -10.53 6.65 16.51
CA THR A 377 -10.06 7.64 15.53
C THR A 377 -9.13 8.65 16.20
N ILE A 378 -7.99 8.90 15.58
CA ILE A 378 -6.99 9.88 16.00
C ILE A 378 -6.85 10.93 14.89
N GLU A 379 -7.23 12.15 15.21
CA GLU A 379 -7.10 13.32 14.34
C GLU A 379 -5.71 13.94 14.47
N ASN A 380 -5.14 14.37 13.35
CA ASN A 380 -3.85 15.06 13.24
C ASN A 380 -2.74 14.33 14.02
N ALA A 381 -2.62 13.03 13.78
CA ALA A 381 -1.76 12.12 14.53
C ALA A 381 -0.25 12.40 14.35
N GLY A 382 0.15 13.17 13.34
CA GLY A 382 1.52 13.63 13.18
C GLY A 382 1.74 14.44 11.91
N THR A 383 2.80 15.25 11.91
CA THR A 383 3.27 15.99 10.73
C THR A 383 4.78 15.82 10.60
N ILE A 384 5.23 15.45 9.41
CA ILE A 384 6.62 15.37 9.00
C ILE A 384 6.95 16.54 8.10
N THR A 385 8.08 17.19 8.35
CA THR A 385 8.69 18.15 7.43
C THR A 385 9.69 17.42 6.55
N VAL A 386 9.60 17.56 5.23
CA VAL A 386 10.56 16.94 4.31
C VAL A 386 11.60 17.95 3.90
N ALA A 387 12.86 17.73 4.26
CA ALA A 387 13.95 18.58 3.84
C ALA A 387 14.11 18.50 2.31
N LEU A 388 13.87 19.61 1.60
CA LEU A 388 14.01 19.69 0.13
C LEU A 388 15.46 19.72 -0.33
N THR A 389 16.33 20.14 0.58
CA THR A 389 17.77 19.98 0.48
C THR A 389 18.10 18.72 1.25
N SER A 390 18.61 17.68 0.58
CA SER A 390 19.52 16.81 1.31
C SER A 390 20.55 17.75 1.93
N GLU A 391 20.75 17.69 3.25
CA GLU A 391 21.92 18.34 3.82
C GLU A 391 23.09 17.88 2.96
N PRO A 392 23.80 18.81 2.28
CA PRO A 392 24.68 18.43 1.19
C PRO A 392 25.65 17.35 1.65
N ASN A 393 25.45 16.13 1.16
CA ASN A 393 26.12 14.94 1.68
C ASN A 393 27.40 14.70 0.88
N PRO A 394 28.59 14.82 1.49
CA PRO A 394 29.85 14.63 0.78
C PRO A 394 30.16 13.15 0.48
N ASP A 395 29.31 12.21 0.88
CA ASP A 395 29.33 10.78 0.49
C ASP A 395 28.53 10.60 -0.81
N PHE A 396 29.20 10.80 -1.94
CA PHE A 396 28.59 10.83 -3.27
C PHE A 396 28.44 9.44 -3.90
N ASN A 397 29.08 8.40 -3.36
CA ASN A 397 28.87 7.01 -3.81
C ASN A 397 27.94 6.21 -2.89
N GLY A 398 27.44 6.81 -1.81
CA GLY A 398 26.49 6.19 -0.88
C GLY A 398 27.08 5.03 -0.09
N ASN A 399 28.41 4.98 0.11
CA ASN A 399 29.06 3.86 0.78
C ASN A 399 29.09 3.97 2.32
N GLY A 400 28.50 5.04 2.88
CA GLY A 400 28.46 5.35 4.31
C GLY A 400 29.69 6.08 4.83
N SER A 401 30.60 6.54 3.95
CA SER A 401 31.83 7.23 4.34
C SER A 401 32.32 8.23 3.29
N VAL A 402 32.71 9.42 3.74
CA VAL A 402 33.29 10.45 2.87
C VAL A 402 34.76 10.13 2.61
N GLY A 403 35.05 9.55 1.45
CA GLY A 403 36.34 8.96 1.12
C GLY A 403 36.96 9.49 -0.18
N PHE A 404 38.00 8.78 -0.61
CA PHE A 404 38.73 9.13 -1.83
C PHE A 404 37.88 8.96 -3.10
N GLU A 405 36.96 8.01 -3.10
CA GLU A 405 36.06 7.77 -4.23
C GLU A 405 35.07 8.93 -4.41
N ASP A 406 34.57 9.51 -3.32
CA ASP A 406 33.75 10.72 -3.32
C ASP A 406 34.54 11.93 -3.80
N PHE A 407 35.80 12.05 -3.37
CA PHE A 407 36.69 13.10 -3.89
C PHE A 407 36.88 12.99 -5.40
N VAL A 408 37.04 11.76 -5.92
CA VAL A 408 37.19 11.54 -7.36
C VAL A 408 35.92 11.94 -8.12
N GLN A 409 34.73 11.69 -7.57
CA GLN A 409 33.47 12.16 -8.15
C GLN A 409 33.35 13.69 -8.11
N PHE A 410 33.62 14.31 -6.95
CA PHE A 410 33.59 15.76 -6.76
C PHE A 410 34.47 16.51 -7.76
N VAL A 411 35.69 16.03 -7.99
CA VAL A 411 36.64 16.67 -8.92
C VAL A 411 36.17 16.63 -10.37
N GLN A 412 35.29 15.69 -10.75
CA GLN A 412 34.74 15.64 -12.11
C GLN A 412 33.78 16.80 -12.41
N ALA A 413 33.07 17.28 -11.37
CA ALA A 413 32.18 18.42 -11.47
C ALA A 413 32.84 19.75 -11.05
N PHE A 414 34.05 19.72 -10.46
CA PHE A 414 34.70 20.93 -9.94
C PHE A 414 34.92 22.01 -11.00
N GLY A 415 34.47 23.21 -10.68
CA GLY A 415 34.49 24.41 -11.52
C GLY A 415 33.32 24.52 -12.50
N SER A 416 32.28 23.67 -12.38
CA SER A 416 31.09 23.70 -13.25
C SER A 416 29.97 24.60 -12.71
N GLU A 417 29.12 25.05 -13.63
CA GLU A 417 27.87 25.79 -13.37
C GLU A 417 26.69 25.15 -14.15
N PRO A 418 25.40 25.45 -13.86
CA PRO A 418 24.24 24.72 -14.39
C PRO A 418 24.13 24.52 -15.90
N ASP A 419 24.81 25.34 -16.71
CA ASP A 419 24.82 25.23 -18.17
C ASP A 419 25.94 24.29 -18.70
N ASP A 420 26.83 23.80 -17.83
CA ASP A 420 27.91 22.89 -18.17
C ASP A 420 27.46 21.42 -18.17
N SER A 421 27.97 20.64 -19.13
CA SER A 421 27.61 19.22 -19.28
C SER A 421 28.05 18.31 -18.12
N ASN A 422 28.97 18.78 -17.27
CA ASN A 422 29.49 18.07 -16.11
C ASN A 422 28.98 18.65 -14.78
N TYR A 423 28.03 19.59 -14.82
CA TYR A 423 27.36 20.07 -13.62
C TYR A 423 26.35 19.03 -13.12
N ASP A 424 26.42 18.77 -11.83
CA ASP A 424 25.51 17.92 -11.08
C ASP A 424 25.37 18.60 -9.70
N ASP A 425 24.13 18.93 -9.34
CA ASP A 425 23.81 19.79 -8.19
C ASP A 425 24.16 19.13 -6.85
N LYS A 426 24.31 17.80 -6.81
CA LYS A 426 24.78 17.09 -5.62
C LYS A 426 26.19 17.51 -5.18
N PHE A 427 27.00 18.07 -6.09
CA PHE A 427 28.36 18.53 -5.77
C PHE A 427 28.42 20.00 -5.32
N ASP A 428 27.34 20.78 -5.47
CA ASP A 428 27.21 22.15 -4.95
C ASP A 428 26.78 22.11 -3.47
N LEU A 429 27.74 21.75 -2.61
CA LEU A 429 27.52 21.59 -1.18
C LEU A 429 27.12 22.88 -0.44
N ASN A 430 27.29 24.05 -1.04
CA ASN A 430 26.93 25.33 -0.42
C ASN A 430 25.69 26.00 -1.05
N GLY A 431 25.15 25.41 -2.13
CA GLY A 431 23.92 25.83 -2.79
C GLY A 431 24.05 27.16 -3.55
N ASN A 432 25.25 27.56 -3.99
CA ASN A 432 25.46 28.81 -4.70
C ASN A 432 25.34 28.69 -6.23
N SER A 433 24.91 27.54 -6.73
CA SER A 433 24.83 27.16 -8.14
C SER A 433 26.19 27.13 -8.84
N MET A 434 27.27 26.83 -8.12
CA MET A 434 28.59 26.57 -8.66
C MET A 434 29.24 25.44 -7.85
N VAL A 435 29.91 24.51 -8.51
CA VAL A 435 30.76 23.54 -7.80
C VAL A 435 32.16 24.14 -7.67
N ASP A 436 32.43 24.84 -6.58
CA ASP A 436 33.64 25.64 -6.43
C ASP A 436 34.44 25.35 -5.14
N PHE A 437 35.39 26.23 -4.83
CA PHE A 437 36.25 26.05 -3.67
C PHE A 437 35.48 26.08 -2.34
N ALA A 438 34.35 26.78 -2.25
CA ALA A 438 33.50 26.77 -1.08
C ALA A 438 32.93 25.38 -0.83
N ASP A 439 32.50 24.67 -1.88
CA ASP A 439 32.06 23.27 -1.80
C ASP A 439 33.19 22.35 -1.39
N PHE A 440 34.38 22.55 -1.96
CA PHE A 440 35.56 21.78 -1.56
C PHE A 440 35.89 21.93 -0.07
N VAL A 441 35.71 23.13 0.48
CA VAL A 441 35.92 23.36 1.93
C VAL A 441 34.90 22.59 2.75
N LEU A 442 33.64 22.51 2.33
CA LEU A 442 32.60 21.72 3.00
C LEU A 442 32.89 20.21 2.87
N PHE A 443 33.29 19.75 1.69
CA PHE A 443 33.71 18.36 1.46
C PHE A 443 34.86 17.95 2.39
N VAL A 444 35.91 18.77 2.49
CA VAL A 444 37.08 18.48 3.34
C VAL A 444 36.74 18.48 4.83
N GLN A 445 35.73 19.24 5.27
CA GLN A 445 35.28 19.20 6.67
C GLN A 445 34.72 17.83 7.04
N SER A 446 34.09 17.15 6.09
CA SER A 446 33.50 15.81 6.28
C SER A 446 34.43 14.67 5.87
N TYR A 447 35.58 14.94 5.24
CA TYR A 447 36.50 13.92 4.75
C TYR A 447 37.01 12.99 5.86
N GLY A 448 36.84 11.68 5.65
CA GLY A 448 37.18 10.63 6.61
C GLY A 448 36.14 10.42 7.71
N GLN A 449 34.99 11.10 7.66
CA GLN A 449 33.85 10.83 8.54
C GLN A 449 32.96 9.73 7.96
N SER A 450 32.38 8.92 8.84
CA SER A 450 31.30 8.00 8.49
C SER A 450 29.96 8.72 8.64
N VAL A 451 29.14 8.68 7.59
CA VAL A 451 27.78 9.21 7.62
C VAL A 451 26.94 8.15 8.31
N GLY A 452 26.81 8.25 9.65
CA GLY A 452 26.08 7.29 10.48
C GLY A 452 26.88 6.68 11.64
N LYS A 453 27.13 7.48 12.69
CA LYS A 453 27.17 6.99 14.09
C LYS A 453 27.06 8.15 15.07
N THR A 454 25.85 8.46 15.52
CA THR A 454 25.67 9.33 16.69
C THR A 454 26.30 8.61 17.89
N ALA A 455 27.40 9.16 18.39
CA ALA A 455 28.12 8.65 19.52
C ALA A 455 27.22 8.65 20.77
N VAL A 456 26.99 7.47 21.35
CA VAL A 456 26.54 7.31 22.73
C VAL A 456 27.58 7.97 23.64
N LEU A 457 27.39 9.24 23.97
CA LEU A 457 28.22 9.91 24.98
C LEU A 457 27.74 9.52 26.38
N SER A 458 28.35 8.45 26.88
CA SER A 458 28.35 8.09 28.29
C SER A 458 28.86 9.28 29.14
N LYS A 459 27.96 9.99 29.82
CA LYS A 459 28.34 10.78 30.99
C LYS A 459 28.50 9.84 32.17
N GLN A 460 29.71 9.31 32.34
CA GLN A 460 30.13 8.74 33.61
C GLN A 460 30.33 9.84 34.65
N ALA A 461 29.84 9.55 35.85
CA ALA A 461 29.90 10.33 37.05
C ALA A 461 31.31 10.81 37.41
N LYS A 462 31.37 11.98 38.05
CA LYS A 462 32.33 12.23 39.12
C LYS A 462 31.68 13.04 40.23
#